data_AF-A0A0F9VMB8-F1
#
_entry.id   AF-A0A0F9VMB8-F1
#
_cell.length_a   1.000
_cell.length_b   1.000
_cell.length_c   1.000
_cell.angle_alpha   90.00
_cell.angle_beta   90.00
_cell.angle_gamma   90.00
#
_symmetry.space_group_name_H-M   'P 1'
#
loop_
_entity.id
_entity.type
_entity.pdbx_description
1 polymer ?
#
loop_
_entity_poly.entity_id
_entity_poly.type
_entity_poly.pdbx_seq_one_letter_code
_entity_poly.pdbx_strand_id
1 'polypeptide(L)' 'MSRQSTDEIKNGRVFNGFDYTLQVWVKNGVVQPCAHPRYMSQKMPCCNQHAYAGWHISNVDQRLVDHRSVPNPS' A
#
# COMPACT_ATOMS: atom_id res chain seq x y z
N MET A 1 3.81 17.30 -19.12
CA MET A 1 3.20 17.46 -17.77
C MET A 1 3.96 16.57 -16.81
N SER A 2 4.94 17.12 -16.09
CA SER A 2 5.57 16.41 -14.96
C SER A 2 4.55 16.37 -13.83
N ARG A 3 4.00 15.19 -13.52
CA ARG A 3 3.24 15.00 -12.29
C ARG A 3 4.20 15.22 -11.13
N GLN A 4 4.22 16.42 -10.56
CA GLN A 4 4.70 16.60 -9.20
C GLN A 4 3.66 15.92 -8.31
N SER A 5 3.83 14.62 -8.05
CA SER A 5 3.14 13.99 -6.93
C SER A 5 3.72 14.66 -5.69
N THR A 6 3.01 15.62 -5.12
CA THR A 6 3.32 16.21 -3.81
C THR A 6 2.96 15.18 -2.73
N ASP A 7 3.60 14.02 -2.80
CA ASP A 7 3.44 12.98 -1.80
C ASP A 7 3.91 13.56 -0.46
N GLU A 8 2.99 13.69 0.48
CA GLU A 8 3.28 14.15 1.81
C GLU A 8 3.95 13.02 2.57
N ILE A 9 5.18 13.24 3.03
CA ILE A 9 5.92 12.26 3.83
C ILE A 9 5.86 12.67 5.31
N LYS A 10 5.44 11.76 6.19
CA LYS A 10 5.52 11.89 7.65
C LYS A 10 6.22 10.67 8.24
N ASN A 11 7.18 10.89 9.13
CA ASN A 11 7.96 9.82 9.77
C ASN A 11 8.58 8.83 8.76
N GLY A 12 9.06 9.36 7.62
CA GLY A 12 9.64 8.54 6.54
C GLY A 12 8.63 7.71 5.73
N ARG A 13 7.33 7.96 5.87
CA ARG A 13 6.26 7.25 5.15
C ARG A 13 5.33 8.19 4.40
N VAL A 14 4.76 7.71 3.31
CA VAL A 14 3.71 8.42 2.58
C VAL A 14 2.48 8.55 3.48
N PHE A 15 2.12 9.77 3.84
CA PHE A 15 0.92 10.11 4.60
C PHE A 15 -0.23 10.52 3.68
N ASN A 16 0.06 11.22 2.59
CA ASN A 16 -0.89 11.52 1.52
C ASN A 16 -0.18 11.37 0.18
N GLY A 17 -0.61 10.45 -0.68
CA GLY A 17 0.06 10.21 -1.96
C GLY A 17 0.13 8.75 -2.34
N PHE A 18 1.06 8.39 -3.21
CA PHE A 18 1.27 7.00 -3.63
C PHE A 18 2.55 6.41 -3.02
N ASP A 19 2.41 5.32 -2.26
CA ASP A 19 3.55 4.52 -1.81
C ASP A 19 3.94 3.53 -2.91
N TYR A 20 5.10 3.79 -3.54
CA TYR A 20 5.61 3.00 -4.64
C TYR A 20 6.17 1.63 -4.21
N THR A 21 6.59 1.47 -2.96
CA THR A 21 7.08 0.19 -2.42
C THR A 21 5.94 -0.79 -2.23
N LEU A 22 4.83 -0.31 -1.69
CA LEU A 22 3.62 -1.10 -1.45
C LEU A 22 2.67 -1.11 -2.65
N GLN A 23 2.86 -0.18 -3.60
CA GLN A 23 1.95 0.12 -4.69
C GLN A 23 0.54 0.49 -4.20
N VAL A 24 0.46 1.30 -3.15
CA VAL A 24 -0.81 1.72 -2.53
C VAL A 24 -1.00 3.22 -2.54
N TRP A 25 -2.25 3.66 -2.74
CA TRP A 25 -2.62 5.06 -2.51
C TRP A 25 -2.96 5.27 -1.04
N VAL A 26 -2.45 6.34 -0.44
CA VAL A 26 -2.61 6.66 0.98
C VAL A 26 -3.26 8.04 1.11
N LYS A 27 -4.20 8.15 2.05
CA LYS A 27 -4.84 9.42 2.41
C LYS A 27 -4.94 9.51 3.93
N ASN A 28 -4.37 10.56 4.50
CA ASN A 28 -4.27 10.79 5.95
C ASN A 28 -3.69 9.58 6.71
N GLY A 29 -2.66 8.96 6.14
CA GLY A 29 -2.00 7.77 6.67
C GLY A 29 -2.78 6.46 6.46
N VAL A 30 -3.97 6.52 5.87
CA VAL A 30 -4.83 5.34 5.64
C VAL A 30 -4.74 4.89 4.19
N VAL A 31 -4.46 3.60 3.99
CA VAL A 31 -4.45 2.98 2.66
C VAL A 31 -5.86 2.99 2.08
N GLN A 32 -5.97 3.51 0.87
CA GLN A 32 -7.24 3.62 0.14
C GLN A 32 -7.55 2.32 -0.61
N PRO A 33 -8.84 2.00 -0.78
CA PRO A 33 -9.26 0.85 -1.56
C PRO A 33 -8.87 1.04 -3.03
N CYS A 34 -8.60 -0.08 -3.70
CA CYS A 34 -8.34 -0.08 -5.13
C CYS A 34 -9.56 0.38 -5.95
N ALA A 35 -9.32 1.16 -7.01
CA ALA A 35 -10.34 1.62 -7.94
C ALA A 35 -10.76 0.58 -8.99
N HIS A 36 -10.46 -0.70 -8.77
CA HIS A 36 -10.78 -1.76 -9.72
C HIS A 36 -12.29 -1.98 -9.81
N PRO A 37 -12.81 -2.38 -10.98
CA PRO A 37 -14.18 -2.86 -11.09
C PRO A 37 -14.44 -4.03 -10.14
N ARG A 38 -15.62 -4.08 -9.49
CA ARG A 38 -15.98 -5.11 -8.50
C ARG A 38 -15.82 -6.55 -9.00
N TYR A 39 -15.95 -6.78 -10.30
CA TYR A 39 -15.78 -8.12 -10.87
C TYR A 39 -14.32 -8.63 -10.80
N MET A 40 -13.33 -7.72 -10.75
CA MET A 40 -11.92 -8.08 -10.55
C MET A 40 -11.59 -8.34 -9.09
N SER A 41 -12.25 -7.65 -8.14
CA SER A 41 -12.01 -7.87 -6.70
C SER A 41 -12.52 -9.21 -6.18
N GLN A 42 -13.44 -9.87 -6.89
CA GLN A 42 -14.04 -11.14 -6.44
C GLN A 42 -13.28 -12.39 -6.89
N LYS A 43 -12.43 -12.31 -7.93
CA LYS A 43 -11.80 -13.49 -8.54
C LYS A 43 -10.34 -13.72 -8.12
N MET A 44 -9.64 -12.71 -7.61
CA MET A 44 -8.26 -12.81 -7.13
C MET A 44 -7.96 -11.73 -6.09
N PRO A 45 -6.94 -11.90 -5.22
CA PRO A 45 -6.37 -10.80 -4.45
C PRO A 45 -5.79 -9.78 -5.45
N CYS A 46 -6.62 -8.82 -5.84
CA CYS A 46 -6.39 -8.02 -7.03
C CYS A 46 -5.21 -7.03 -6.90
N CYS A 47 -4.81 -6.67 -5.69
CA CYS A 47 -3.63 -5.84 -5.39
C CYS A 47 -3.40 -5.69 -3.87
N ASN A 48 -2.25 -5.13 -3.52
CA ASN A 48 -1.93 -4.71 -2.15
C ASN A 48 -2.92 -3.64 -1.60
N GLN A 49 -3.46 -2.76 -2.44
CA GLN A 49 -4.46 -1.78 -1.99
C GLN A 49 -5.72 -2.46 -1.46
N HIS A 50 -6.14 -3.59 -2.04
CA HIS A 50 -7.28 -4.33 -1.54
C HIS A 50 -6.97 -5.02 -0.21
N ALA A 51 -5.80 -5.65 -0.10
CA ALA A 51 -5.38 -6.36 1.11
C ALA A 51 -5.22 -5.43 2.32
N TYR A 52 -4.74 -4.20 2.09
CA TYR A 52 -4.45 -3.24 3.14
C TYR A 52 -5.47 -2.10 3.24
N ALA A 53 -6.56 -2.12 2.45
CA ALA A 53 -7.57 -1.07 2.45
C ALA A 53 -8.07 -0.78 3.88
N GLY A 54 -8.07 0.50 4.26
CA GLY A 54 -8.51 0.94 5.59
C GLY A 54 -7.46 0.81 6.69
N TRP A 55 -6.29 0.21 6.41
CA TRP A 55 -5.22 0.09 7.39
C TRP A 55 -4.37 1.36 7.39
N HIS A 56 -3.84 1.70 8.57
CA HIS A 56 -2.86 2.76 8.68
C HIS A 56 -1.50 2.26 8.16
N ILE A 57 -0.84 3.04 7.31
CA ILE A 57 0.37 2.61 6.59
C ILE A 57 1.53 2.23 7.52
N SER A 58 1.61 2.82 8.71
CA SER A 58 2.60 2.44 9.73
C SER A 58 2.46 0.98 10.18
N ASN A 59 1.25 0.43 10.14
CA ASN A 59 0.94 -0.92 10.63
C ASN A 59 1.13 -1.97 9.53
N VAL A 60 1.10 -1.55 8.26
CA VAL A 60 1.29 -2.43 7.11
C VAL A 60 2.74 -2.92 7.05
N ASP A 61 3.71 -2.04 7.32
CA ASP A 61 5.12 -2.36 7.15
C ASP A 61 5.67 -3.28 8.24
N GLN A 62 5.16 -3.20 9.47
CA GLN A 62 5.52 -4.14 10.54
C GLN A 62 5.30 -5.60 10.11
N ARG A 63 4.28 -5.87 9.29
CA ARG A 63 3.99 -7.22 8.78
C ARG A 63 4.78 -7.59 7.53
N LEU A 64 5.24 -6.62 6.74
CA LEU A 64 6.09 -6.89 5.57
C LEU A 64 7.52 -7.23 5.95
N VAL A 65 8.01 -6.70 7.07
CA VAL A 65 9.26 -7.16 7.67
C VAL A 65 9.15 -8.65 8.02
N ASP A 66 8.06 -9.08 8.67
CA ASP A 66 7.82 -10.48 9.02
C ASP A 66 7.81 -11.44 7.82
N HIS A 67 7.22 -11.03 6.69
CA HIS A 67 7.16 -11.86 5.48
C HIS A 67 8.47 -11.86 4.66
N ARG A 68 9.36 -10.88 4.82
CA ARG A 68 10.70 -10.88 4.20
C ARG A 68 11.75 -11.57 5.05
N SER A 69 11.48 -11.80 6.33
CA SER A 69 12.34 -12.57 7.24
C SER A 69 12.21 -14.08 7.09
N VAL A 70 11.43 -14.58 6.12
CA VAL A 70 11.51 -16.00 5.76
C VAL A 70 12.80 -16.18 4.97
N PRO A 71 13.82 -16.92 5.49
CA PRO A 71 15.01 -17.21 4.72
C PRO A 71 14.59 -17.97 3.47
N ASN A 72 15.12 -17.58 2.32
CA ASN A 72 14.96 -18.34 1.09
C ASN A 72 15.43 -19.77 1.37
N PRO A 73 14.61 -20.83 1.20
CA PRO A 73 15.09 -22.18 1.43
C PRO A 73 16.17 -22.48 0.38
N SER A 74 17.36 -22.78 0.90
CA SER A 74 18.57 -23.14 0.15
C SER A 74 18.36 -24.31 -0.79
#